data_AF-A0A971HCN7-F1
#
_entry.id   AF-A0A971HCN7-F1
#
_cell.length_a   1.000
_cell.length_b   1.000
_cell.length_c   1.000
_cell.angle_alpha   90.00
_cell.angle_beta   90.00
_cell.angle_gamma   90.00
#
_symmetry.space_group_name_H-M   'P 1'
#
loop_
_entity.id
_entity.type
_entity.pdbx_description
1 polymer ?
#
loop_
_entity_poly.entity_id
_entity_poly.type
_entity_poly.pdbx_seq_one_letter_code
_entity_poly.pdbx_strand_id
1 'polypeptide(L)'
;MITAINSTWFKDRIETRLAFLWQIESNGYVFMPMFTWKLDDAVSLQAEATVYGSFDASDGIESIYERWEGNDTITICALYAF
;
A
#
# COMPACT_ATOMS: atom_id res chain seq x y z
N MET A 1 -8.29 -10.46 8.21
CA MET A 1 -7.74 -11.16 7.04
C MET A 1 -6.59 -10.34 6.46
N ILE A 2 -5.50 -10.98 6.06
CA ILE A 2 -4.35 -10.32 5.43
C ILE A 2 -4.10 -11.02 4.11
N THR A 3 -3.96 -10.26 3.03
CA THR A 3 -3.56 -10.79 1.72
C THR A 3 -2.49 -9.90 1.10
N ALA A 4 -1.55 -10.50 0.39
CA ALA A 4 -0.53 -9.77 -0.35
C ALA A 4 -0.23 -10.50 -1.65
N ILE A 5 -0.15 -9.74 -2.74
CA ILE A 5 0.18 -10.22 -4.07
C ILE A 5 1.45 -9.50 -4.49
N ASN A 6 2.50 -10.27 -4.76
CA ASN A 6 3.75 -9.78 -5.31
C ASN A 6 3.87 -10.27 -6.75
N SER A 7 4.32 -9.41 -7.66
CA SER A 7 4.56 -9.77 -9.05
C SER A 7 5.72 -8.96 -9.60
N THR A 8 6.53 -9.61 -10.43
CA THR A 8 7.61 -8.96 -11.18
C THR A 8 7.29 -8.99 -12.66
N TRP A 9 7.63 -7.90 -13.34
CA TRP A 9 7.31 -7.66 -14.75
C TRP A 9 8.54 -7.09 -15.45
N PHE A 10 8.55 -7.15 -16.78
CA PHE A 10 9.63 -6.61 -17.62
C PHE A 10 11.04 -7.09 -17.21
N LYS A 11 11.24 -8.42 -17.17
CA LYS A 11 12.54 -9.04 -16.79
C LYS A 11 13.04 -8.50 -15.43
N ASP A 12 12.16 -8.50 -14.44
CA ASP A 12 12.44 -8.06 -13.06
C ASP A 12 12.85 -6.58 -12.89
N ARG A 13 12.59 -5.75 -13.91
CA ARG A 13 12.75 -4.29 -13.83
C ARG A 13 11.62 -3.62 -13.09
N ILE A 14 10.42 -4.20 -13.10
CA ILE A 14 9.27 -3.65 -12.40
C ILE A 14 8.81 -4.68 -11.36
N GLU A 15 8.75 -4.26 -10.11
CA GLU A 15 8.19 -5.03 -9.00
C GLU A 15 6.94 -4.32 -8.50
N THR A 16 5.85 -5.08 -8.39
CA THR A 16 4.58 -4.59 -7.88
C THR A 16 4.16 -5.44 -6.69
N ARG A 17 3.85 -4.79 -5.58
CA ARG A 17 3.29 -5.42 -4.39
C ARG A 17 1.98 -4.76 -4.05
N LEU A 18 0.92 -5.55 -3.96
CA LEU A 18 -0.38 -5.10 -3.48
C LEU A 18 -0.66 -5.85 -2.19
N ALA A 19 -0.63 -5.13 -1.06
CA ALA A 19 -1.03 -5.68 0.22
C ALA A 19 -2.38 -5.11 0.65
N PHE A 20 -3.23 -5.96 1.20
CA PHE A 20 -4.54 -5.60 1.71
C PHE A 20 -4.79 -6.27 3.05
N LEU A 21 -5.17 -5.45 4.02
CA LEU A 21 -5.55 -5.86 5.36
C LEU A 21 -7.02 -5.54 5.54
N TRP A 22 -7.81 -6.50 6.01
CA TRP A 22 -9.19 -6.25 6.43
C TRP A 22 -9.39 -6.73 7.85
N GLN A 23 -9.80 -5.83 8.73
CA GLN A 23 -10.11 -6.12 10.12
C GLN A 23 -11.62 -6.31 10.25
N ILE A 24 -12.01 -7.54 10.54
CA ILE A 24 -13.43 -7.94 10.62
C ILE A 24 -14.11 -7.30 11.83
N GLU A 25 -13.42 -7.15 12.95
CA GLU A 25 -14.00 -6.57 14.19
C GLU A 25 -14.34 -5.08 14.07
N SER A 26 -13.56 -4.33 13.27
CA SER A 26 -13.76 -2.90 13.06
C SER A 26 -14.35 -2.59 11.69
N ASN A 27 -14.66 -3.62 10.88
CA ASN A 27 -15.04 -3.52 9.46
C ASN A 27 -14.16 -2.57 8.62
N GLY A 28 -12.93 -2.34 9.05
CA GLY A 28 -12.00 -1.41 8.44
C GLY A 28 -10.92 -2.12 7.63
N TYR A 29 -10.41 -1.44 6.61
CA TYR A 29 -9.41 -1.97 5.71
C TYR A 29 -8.20 -1.04 5.57
N VAL A 30 -7.08 -1.64 5.19
CA VAL A 30 -5.86 -0.97 4.80
C VAL A 30 -5.43 -1.51 3.45
N PHE A 31 -5.20 -0.62 2.49
CA PHE A 31 -4.66 -0.96 1.19
C PHE A 31 -3.28 -0.33 1.03
N MET A 32 -2.29 -1.15 0.70
CA MET A 32 -0.88 -0.77 0.61
C MET A 32 -0.30 -1.20 -0.74
N PRO A 33 -0.50 -0.41 -1.80
CA PRO A 33 0.17 -0.62 -3.07
C PRO A 33 1.62 -0.11 -3.00
N MET A 34 2.54 -0.89 -3.56
CA MET A 34 3.93 -0.52 -3.77
C MET A 34 4.36 -0.90 -5.18
N PHE A 35 5.06 0.02 -5.82
CA PHE A 35 5.61 -0.08 -7.15
C PHE A 35 7.08 0.28 -7.09
N THR A 36 7.95 -0.61 -7.55
CA THR A 36 9.37 -0.35 -7.70
C THR A 36 9.75 -0.52 -9.17
N TRP A 37 10.39 0.50 -9.75
CA TRP A 37 10.91 0.48 -11.11
C TRP A 37 12.41 0.72 -11.12
N LYS A 38 13.14 -0.30 -11.57
CA LYS A 38 14.56 -0.25 -11.86
C LYS A 38 14.75 0.35 -13.24
N LEU A 39 15.16 1.61 -13.28
CA LEU A 39 15.45 2.35 -14.51
C LEU A 39 16.77 1.87 -15.10
N ASP A 40 17.76 1.67 -14.23
CA ASP A 40 19.10 1.20 -14.56
C ASP A 40 19.65 0.33 -13.42
N ASP A 41 20.84 -0.24 -13.59
CA ASP A 41 21.52 -1.03 -12.54
C ASP A 41 21.81 -0.21 -11.28
N ALA A 42 21.98 1.10 -11.44
CA ALA A 42 22.29 2.05 -10.37
C ALA A 42 21.08 2.86 -9.89
N VAL A 43 19.97 2.94 -10.65
CA VAL A 43 18.85 3.84 -10.37
C VAL A 43 17.56 3.05 -10.20
N SER A 44 16.90 3.23 -9.06
CA SER A 44 15.55 2.71 -8.81
C SER A 44 14.60 3.80 -8.31
N LEU A 45 13.37 3.74 -8.80
CA LEU A 45 12.27 4.55 -8.32
C LEU A 45 11.32 3.63 -7.55
N GLN A 46 10.90 4.06 -6.37
CA GLN A 46 9.89 3.38 -5.58
C GLN A 46 8.76 4.36 -5.28
N ALA A 47 7.53 3.91 -5.49
CA ALA A 47 6.32 4.60 -5.08
C ALA A 47 5.50 3.65 -4.21
N GLU A 48 5.13 4.08 -3.03
CA GLU A 48 4.26 3.34 -2.13
C GLU A 48 3.16 4.26 -1.62
N ALA A 49 1.99 3.69 -1.37
CA ALA A 49 0.93 4.39 -0.69
C ALA A 49 0.36 3.48 0.41
N THR A 50 -0.20 4.11 1.43
CA THR A 50 -1.03 3.44 2.43
C THR A 50 -2.34 4.21 2.51
N VAL A 51 -3.43 3.50 2.27
CA VAL A 51 -4.79 4.04 2.28
C VAL A 51 -5.61 3.29 3.31
N TYR A 52 -6.26 4.02 4.21
CA TYR A 52 -7.13 3.49 5.25
C TYR A 52 -8.59 3.76 4.91
N GLY A 53 -9.49 2.85 5.28
CA GLY A 53 -10.93 3.09 5.12
C GLY A 53 -11.79 2.11 5.90
N SER A 54 -13.11 2.30 5.84
CA SER A 54 -14.11 1.38 6.42
C SER A 54 -15.20 1.06 5.41
N PHE A 55 -15.84 -0.12 5.58
CA PHE A 55 -16.98 -0.53 4.75
C PHE A 55 -18.33 -0.16 5.37
N ASP A 56 -18.38 0.09 6.69
CA ASP A 56 -19.56 0.58 7.40
C ASP A 56 -19.30 2.02 7.86
N ALA A 57 -20.10 2.97 7.37
CA ALA A 57 -20.15 4.35 7.84
C ALA A 57 -21.38 4.63 8.73
N SER A 58 -22.15 3.59 9.10
CA SER A 58 -23.56 3.76 9.47
C SER A 58 -24.00 3.26 10.85
N ASP A 59 -23.17 2.63 11.70
CA ASP A 59 -23.70 2.15 12.98
C ASP A 59 -22.64 2.00 14.08
N GLY A 60 -22.34 3.10 14.78
CA GLY A 60 -21.91 3.13 16.19
C GLY A 60 -20.62 2.41 16.62
N ILE A 61 -19.97 1.67 15.73
CA ILE A 61 -18.67 1.04 15.92
C ILE A 61 -17.67 1.87 15.13
N GLU A 62 -17.09 2.90 15.77
CA GLU A 62 -16.01 3.67 15.15
C GLU A 62 -14.89 2.71 14.75
N SER A 63 -14.65 2.59 13.46
CA SER A 63 -13.54 1.78 12.97
C SER A 63 -12.24 2.45 13.43
N ILE A 64 -11.27 1.69 13.94
CA ILE A 64 -9.95 2.27 14.26
C ILE A 64 -9.31 2.93 13.02
N TYR A 65 -9.74 2.53 11.82
CA TYR A 65 -9.30 3.07 10.54
C TYR A 65 -10.06 4.32 10.08
N GLU A 66 -11.27 4.58 10.59
CA GLU A 66 -11.97 5.87 10.38
C GLU A 66 -11.18 7.02 11.00
N ARG A 67 -10.53 6.76 12.16
CA ARG A 67 -9.62 7.73 12.78
C ARG A 67 -8.30 7.91 12.03
N TRP A 68 -7.98 7.00 11.12
CA TRP A 68 -6.70 6.95 10.39
C TRP A 68 -6.86 7.29 8.90
N GLU A 69 -8.08 7.53 8.41
CA GLU A 69 -8.36 8.00 7.04
C GLU A 69 -7.64 9.33 6.75
N GLY A 70 -7.50 10.20 7.75
CA GLY A 70 -6.69 11.42 7.64
C GLY A 70 -5.17 11.18 7.61
N ASN A 71 -4.73 9.93 7.74
CA ASN A 71 -3.33 9.52 7.77
C ASN A 71 -2.96 8.65 6.56
N ASP A 72 -3.74 8.77 5.48
CA ASP A 72 -3.34 8.28 4.17
C ASP A 72 -1.97 8.88 3.79
N THR A 73 -1.06 8.02 3.36
CA THR A 73 0.30 8.42 3.01
C THR A 73 0.64 8.00 1.60
N ILE A 74 1.37 8.85 0.89
CA ILE A 74 2.00 8.53 -0.39
C ILE A 74 3.47 8.89 -0.25
N THR A 75 4.32 7.90 -0.43
CA THR A 75 5.78 8.06 -0.40
C THR A 75 6.33 7.76 -1.77
N ILE A 76 7.10 8.70 -2.32
CA ILE A 76 7.85 8.52 -3.56
C ILE A 76 9.32 8.66 -3.21
N CYS A 77 10.10 7.61 -3.48
CA CYS A 77 11.52 7.54 -3.23
C CYS A 77 12.27 7.29 -4.54
N ALA A 78 13.35 8.02 -4.76
CA ALA A 78 14.30 7.73 -5.82
C ALA A 78 15.62 7.33 -5.16
N LEU A 79 16.07 6.11 -5.40
CA LEU A 79 17.35 5.61 -4.94
C LEU A 79 18.34 5.58 -6.09
N TYR A 80 19.54 6.06 -5.81
CA TYR A 80 20.69 5.96 -6.69
C TYR A 80 21.84 5.33 -5.90
N ALA A 81 22.32 4.18 -6.36
CA ALA A 81 23.43 3.43 -5.77
C ALA A 81 24.67 3.59 -6.66
N PHE A 82 25.72 4.18 -6.09
CA PHE A 82 27.04 4.42 -6.71
C PHE A 82 28.02 3.31 -6.34
#